data_AF-A0A2S9FHK7-F1
#
_entry.id   AF-A0A2S9FHK7-F1
#
_cell.length_a   1.000
_cell.length_b   1.000
_cell.length_c   1.000
_cell.angle_alpha   90.00
_cell.angle_beta   90.00
_cell.angle_gamma   90.00
#
_symmetry.space_group_name_H-M   'P 1'
#
loop_
_entity.id
_entity.type
_entity.pdbx_description
1 polymer ?
#
loop_
_entity_poly.entity_id
_entity_poly.type
_entity_poly.pdbx_seq_one_letter_code
_entity_poly.pdbx_strand_id
1 'polypeptide(L)'
;QRLVAQLEQTGRIRRTVQPARLVGRAYSFPLTDRERVGAARAALLAALFDRKPPTPATAAIVTVLHAVDGLGALLSLNDRGWRWVHARAGEIAAGSWVDESPTALPEVNLAVTASAVRQALVKLNRGS
;
A
#
# COMPACT_ATOMS: atom_id res chain seq x y z
N GLN A 1 3.23 -11.11 -12.41
CA GLN A 1 4.02 -12.32 -12.10
C GLN A 1 5.42 -12.02 -11.54
N ARG A 2 6.19 -11.04 -12.06
CA ARG A 2 7.55 -10.72 -11.56
C ARG A 2 7.63 -10.30 -10.08
N LEU A 3 6.66 -9.53 -9.57
CA LEU A 3 6.65 -9.06 -8.17
C LEU A 3 6.52 -10.18 -7.14
N VAL A 4 5.62 -11.15 -7.38
CA VAL A 4 5.42 -12.29 -6.47
C VAL A 4 6.69 -13.13 -6.35
N ALA A 5 7.35 -13.41 -7.47
CA ALA A 5 8.63 -14.14 -7.48
C ALA A 5 9.73 -13.40 -6.71
N GLN A 6 9.81 -12.07 -6.84
CA GLN A 6 10.78 -11.27 -6.08
C GLN A 6 10.48 -11.26 -4.57
N LEU A 7 9.20 -11.19 -4.18
CA LEU A 7 8.79 -11.26 -2.78
C LEU A 7 9.05 -12.64 -2.16
N GLU A 8 8.90 -13.72 -2.94
CA GLU A 8 9.31 -15.07 -2.52
C GLU A 8 10.83 -15.16 -2.36
N GLN A 9 11.59 -14.66 -3.34
CA GLN A 9 13.07 -14.69 -3.35
C GLN A 9 13.66 -13.89 -2.17
N THR A 10 13.01 -12.81 -1.77
CA THR A 10 13.41 -11.98 -0.62
C THR A 10 12.82 -12.48 0.71
N GLY A 11 12.11 -13.61 0.72
CA GLY A 11 11.54 -14.23 1.92
C GLY A 11 10.37 -13.46 2.55
N ARG A 12 9.82 -12.47 1.84
CA ARG A 12 8.71 -11.62 2.31
C ARG A 12 7.36 -12.30 2.24
N ILE A 13 7.22 -13.28 1.35
CA ILE A 13 6.09 -14.20 1.28
C ILE A 13 6.63 -15.62 1.11
N ARG A 14 5.90 -16.62 1.61
CA ARG A 14 6.23 -18.03 1.36
C ARG A 14 5.05 -18.67 0.67
N ARG A 15 5.28 -19.36 -0.44
CA ARG A 15 4.25 -20.19 -1.07
C ARG A 15 4.07 -21.46 -0.26
N THR A 16 2.87 -21.70 0.23
CA THR A 16 2.50 -22.99 0.83
C THR A 16 1.42 -23.64 -0.04
N VAL A 17 1.58 -24.93 -0.30
CA VAL A 17 0.55 -25.73 -0.97
C VAL A 17 -0.50 -26.05 0.08
N GLN A 18 -1.74 -25.59 -0.11
CA GLN A 18 -2.85 -26.06 0.70
C GLN A 18 -3.24 -27.46 0.22
N PRO A 19 -3.44 -28.42 1.14
CA PRO A 19 -4.02 -29.70 0.80
C PRO A 19 -5.47 -29.45 0.37
N ALA A 20 -5.71 -29.50 -0.94
CA ALA A 20 -7.03 -29.31 -1.48
C ALA A 20 -7.91 -30.50 -1.16
N ARG A 21 -9.02 -30.25 -0.46
CA ARG A 21 -10.14 -31.19 -0.42
C ARG A 21 -10.79 -31.14 -1.81
N LEU A 22 -10.37 -32.08 -2.66
CA LEU A 22 -11.07 -32.64 -3.81
C LEU A 22 -10.83 -32.05 -5.22
N VAL A 23 -10.44 -30.79 -5.47
CA VAL A 23 -10.07 -30.34 -6.84
C VAL A 23 -9.00 -29.23 -6.85
N GLY A 24 -7.83 -29.51 -7.43
CA GLY A 24 -6.78 -28.53 -7.79
C GLY A 24 -5.76 -28.17 -6.70
N ARG A 25 -4.51 -27.82 -7.09
CA ARG A 25 -3.50 -27.30 -6.14
C ARG A 25 -3.83 -25.86 -5.75
N ALA A 26 -4.32 -25.64 -4.54
CA ALA A 26 -4.47 -24.30 -3.97
C ALA A 26 -3.13 -23.82 -3.38
N TYR A 27 -2.72 -22.60 -3.71
CA TYR A 27 -1.52 -21.99 -3.15
C TYR A 27 -1.93 -20.85 -2.22
N SER A 28 -1.38 -20.84 -1.00
CA SER A 28 -1.49 -19.71 -0.08
C SER A 28 -0.14 -19.03 0.11
N PHE A 29 -0.17 -17.74 0.42
CA PHE A 29 1.00 -16.91 0.70
C PHE A 29 0.94 -16.40 2.14
N PRO A 30 1.17 -17.25 3.16
CA PRO A 30 1.24 -16.80 4.54
C PRO A 30 2.28 -15.68 4.70
N LEU A 31 1.90 -14.65 5.44
CA LEU A 31 2.80 -13.60 5.88
C LEU A 31 3.90 -14.23 6.75
N THR A 32 5.15 -14.06 6.34
CA THR A 32 6.31 -14.60 7.06
C THR A 32 6.63 -13.82 8.33
N ASP A 33 6.13 -12.58 8.43
CA ASP A 33 6.39 -11.66 9.53
C ASP A 33 5.12 -10.82 9.75
N ARG A 34 4.35 -11.22 10.77
CA ARG A 34 3.06 -10.62 11.12
C ARG A 34 3.22 -9.31 11.88
N GLU A 35 4.28 -9.17 12.68
CA GLU A 35 4.58 -7.95 13.44
C GLU A 35 4.81 -6.77 12.50
N ARG A 36 5.67 -6.93 11.48
CA ARG A 36 5.93 -5.87 10.50
C ARG A 36 4.67 -5.47 9.74
N VAL A 37 3.84 -6.44 9.36
CA VAL A 37 2.59 -6.18 8.63
C VAL A 37 1.58 -5.49 9.55
N GLY A 38 1.49 -5.91 10.81
CA GLY A 38 0.65 -5.28 11.84
C GLY A 38 1.03 -3.83 12.07
N ALA A 39 2.32 -3.55 12.25
CA ALA A 39 2.84 -2.20 12.42
C ALA A 39 2.57 -1.30 11.19
N ALA A 40 2.79 -1.82 9.98
CA ALA A 40 2.49 -1.09 8.74
C ALA A 40 0.99 -0.79 8.62
N ARG A 41 0.12 -1.76 8.97
CA ARG A 41 -1.33 -1.57 8.96
C ARG A 41 -1.75 -0.52 10.00
N ALA A 42 -1.21 -0.57 11.21
CA ALA A 42 -1.50 0.40 12.25
C ALA A 42 -1.08 1.83 11.84
N ALA A 43 0.12 1.98 11.25
CA ALA A 43 0.59 3.26 10.74
C ALA A 43 -0.31 3.82 9.62
N LEU A 44 -0.75 2.95 8.70
CA LEU A 44 -1.68 3.33 7.62
C LEU A 44 -3.02 3.78 8.18
N LEU A 45 -3.56 3.04 9.16
CA LEU A 45 -4.81 3.41 9.83
C LEU A 45 -4.68 4.73 10.60
N ALA A 46 -3.58 4.96 11.33
CA ALA A 46 -3.37 6.21 12.05
C ALA A 46 -3.22 7.41 11.10
N ALA A 47 -2.52 7.24 9.98
CA ALA A 47 -2.35 8.29 8.99
C ALA A 47 -3.66 8.63 8.25
N LEU A 48 -4.42 7.59 7.92
CA LEU A 48 -5.71 7.74 7.27
C LEU A 48 -6.72 8.29 8.26
N PHE A 49 -7.05 7.57 9.33
CA PHE A 49 -8.18 7.82 10.25
C PHE A 49 -7.90 8.85 11.35
N ASP A 50 -6.72 8.80 11.95
CA ASP A 50 -6.40 9.64 13.12
C ASP A 50 -5.69 10.95 12.71
N ARG A 51 -5.50 11.19 11.41
CA ARG A 51 -4.77 12.32 10.83
C ARG A 51 -3.34 12.48 11.38
N LYS A 52 -2.74 11.40 11.87
CA LYS A 52 -1.32 11.43 12.28
C LYS A 52 -0.43 11.71 11.06
N PRO A 53 0.60 12.57 11.17
CA PRO A 53 1.59 12.75 10.10
C PRO A 53 2.17 11.39 9.68
N PRO A 54 2.03 10.99 8.40
CA PRO A 54 2.56 9.72 7.95
C PRO A 54 4.09 9.77 7.89
N THR A 55 4.73 8.66 8.21
CA THR A 55 6.13 8.49 7.80
C THR A 55 6.20 8.49 6.27
N PRO A 56 7.33 8.88 5.67
CA PRO A 56 7.54 8.85 4.22
C PRO A 56 7.15 7.51 3.58
N ALA A 57 7.56 6.39 4.19
CA ALA A 57 7.19 5.04 3.73
C ALA A 57 5.67 4.80 3.76
N THR A 58 4.99 5.26 4.82
CA THR A 58 3.53 5.15 4.94
C THR A 58 2.83 6.00 3.89
N ALA A 59 3.32 7.22 3.66
CA ALA A 59 2.76 8.13 2.66
C ALA A 59 2.89 7.58 1.24
N ALA A 60 4.03 6.96 0.89
CA ALA A 60 4.20 6.28 -0.39
C ALA A 60 3.23 5.10 -0.57
N ILE A 61 3.04 4.28 0.47
CA ILE A 61 2.07 3.17 0.42
C ILE A 61 0.66 3.70 0.18
N VAL A 62 0.23 4.72 0.92
CA VAL A 62 -1.08 5.37 0.72
C VAL A 62 -1.21 5.94 -0.69
N THR A 63 -0.16 6.58 -1.21
CA THR A 63 -0.13 7.18 -2.55
C THR A 63 -0.33 6.13 -3.63
N VAL A 64 0.37 5.00 -3.53
CA VAL A 64 0.24 3.89 -4.49
C VAL A 64 -1.13 3.24 -4.40
N LEU A 65 -1.64 2.97 -3.19
CA LEU A 65 -2.97 2.36 -3.00
C LEU A 65 -4.11 3.28 -3.48
N HIS A 66 -3.97 4.58 -3.29
CA HIS A 66 -4.91 5.57 -3.80
C HIS A 66 -4.89 5.65 -5.33
N ALA A 67 -3.71 5.56 -5.95
CA ALA A 67 -3.56 5.60 -7.41
C ALA A 67 -4.26 4.46 -8.16
N VAL A 68 -4.49 3.33 -7.48
CA VAL A 68 -5.12 2.12 -8.04
C VAL A 68 -6.51 1.86 -7.46
N ASP A 69 -7.10 2.83 -6.74
CA ASP A 69 -8.36 2.69 -6.00
C ASP A 69 -8.40 1.49 -5.03
N GLY A 70 -7.23 1.01 -4.59
CA GLY A 70 -7.06 -0.21 -3.80
C GLY A 70 -7.42 -0.06 -2.32
N LEU A 71 -7.59 1.17 -1.83
CA LEU A 71 -7.89 1.44 -0.41
C LEU A 71 -9.27 0.92 0.02
N GLY A 72 -10.28 1.01 -0.85
CA GLY A 72 -11.63 0.53 -0.55
C GLY A 72 -11.68 -0.98 -0.34
N ALA A 73 -11.04 -1.73 -1.25
CA ALA A 73 -10.96 -3.18 -1.18
C ALA A 73 -10.11 -3.67 0.01
N LEU A 74 -9.03 -2.94 0.36
CA LEU A 74 -8.14 -3.32 1.46
C LEU A 74 -8.76 -3.09 2.83
N LEU A 75 -9.63 -2.08 2.97
CA LEU A 75 -10.21 -1.67 4.24
C LEU A 75 -11.67 -2.09 4.44
N SER A 76 -12.32 -2.66 3.41
CA SER A 76 -13.73 -3.06 3.43
C SER A 76 -14.66 -1.96 3.94
N LEU A 77 -14.51 -0.74 3.41
CA LEU A 77 -15.23 0.46 3.88
C LEU A 77 -16.64 0.55 3.29
N ASN A 78 -17.57 1.14 4.06
CA ASN A 78 -18.84 1.64 3.53
C ASN A 78 -18.63 2.95 2.75
N ASP A 79 -19.66 3.44 2.03
CA ASP A 79 -19.55 4.62 1.17
C ASP A 79 -19.05 5.87 1.89
N ARG A 80 -19.51 6.10 3.13
CA ARG A 80 -19.09 7.26 3.92
C ARG A 80 -17.61 7.14 4.30
N GLY A 81 -17.19 5.98 4.78
CA GLY A 81 -15.79 5.69 5.12
C GLY A 81 -14.89 5.77 3.90
N TRP A 82 -15.34 5.27 2.75
CA TRP A 82 -14.63 5.35 1.49
C TRP A 82 -14.38 6.80 1.07
N ARG A 83 -15.42 7.66 1.05
CA ARG A 83 -15.27 9.08 0.67
C ARG A 83 -14.27 9.80 1.57
N TRP A 84 -14.35 9.52 2.87
CA TRP A 84 -13.46 10.15 3.84
C TRP A 84 -12.00 9.70 3.64
N VAL A 85 -11.75 8.40 3.51
CA VAL A 85 -10.41 7.85 3.26
C VAL A 85 -9.86 8.31 1.92
N HIS A 86 -10.69 8.37 0.88
CA HIS A 86 -10.29 8.82 -0.45
C HIS A 86 -9.83 10.28 -0.43
N ALA A 87 -10.54 11.15 0.30
CA ALA A 87 -10.14 12.55 0.47
C ALA A 87 -8.79 12.67 1.20
N ARG A 88 -8.62 11.99 2.35
CA ARG A 88 -7.36 12.05 3.12
C ARG A 88 -6.19 11.43 2.35
N ALA A 89 -6.42 10.34 1.64
CA ALA A 89 -5.40 9.72 0.79
C ALA A 89 -4.99 10.63 -0.38
N GLY A 90 -5.93 11.41 -0.92
CA GLY A 90 -5.66 12.43 -1.94
C GLY A 90 -4.73 13.54 -1.42
N GLU A 91 -4.96 14.04 -0.20
CA GLU A 91 -4.08 15.04 0.46
C GLU A 91 -2.65 14.49 0.63
N ILE A 92 -2.52 13.27 1.15
CA ILE A 92 -1.22 12.61 1.34
C ILE A 92 -0.52 12.39 -0.01
N ALA A 93 -1.26 11.95 -1.04
CA ALA A 93 -0.73 11.73 -2.38
C ALA A 93 -0.33 13.03 -3.09
N ALA A 94 -0.89 14.17 -2.68
CA ALA A 94 -0.49 15.49 -3.16
C ALA A 94 0.80 16.00 -2.50
N GLY A 95 1.32 15.29 -1.49
CA GLY A 95 2.59 15.60 -0.85
C GLY A 95 2.49 16.47 0.40
N SER A 96 1.30 16.60 1.01
CA SER A 96 1.11 17.45 2.21
C SER A 96 2.00 17.08 3.40
N TRP A 97 2.57 15.87 3.41
CA TRP A 97 3.43 15.33 4.46
C TRP A 97 4.91 15.73 4.31
N VAL A 98 5.31 16.27 3.15
CA VAL A 98 6.73 16.56 2.85
C VAL A 98 7.27 17.67 3.75
N ASP A 99 6.45 18.67 4.08
CA ASP A 99 6.82 19.76 5.00
C ASP A 99 6.78 19.34 6.48
N GLU A 100 6.18 18.18 6.78
CA GLU A 100 6.00 17.66 8.14
C GLU A 100 7.13 16.71 8.58
N SER A 101 8.09 16.39 7.69
CA SER A 101 9.21 15.48 7.95
C SER A 101 10.56 16.21 7.83
N PRO A 102 11.39 16.30 8.89
CA PRO A 102 12.74 16.84 8.78
C PRO A 102 13.54 16.02 7.75
N THR A 103 13.94 16.64 6.66
CA THR A 103 14.37 15.96 5.43
C THR A 103 15.72 15.26 5.57
N ALA A 104 15.75 13.95 5.34
CA ALA A 104 16.90 13.27 4.78
C ALA A 104 16.60 12.89 3.30
N LEU A 105 17.66 12.76 2.49
CA LEU A 105 17.59 12.47 1.05
C LEU A 105 16.79 11.19 0.67
N PRO A 106 16.80 10.11 1.47
CA PRO A 106 16.01 8.90 1.17
C PRO A 106 14.50 9.15 1.06
N GLU A 107 13.97 10.05 1.87
CA GLU A 107 12.55 10.38 1.97
C GLU A 107 12.05 11.11 0.72
N VAL A 108 12.87 12.03 0.21
CA VAL A 108 12.62 12.74 -1.05
C VAL A 108 12.63 11.77 -2.23
N ASN A 109 13.61 10.86 -2.28
CA ASN A 109 13.68 9.83 -3.32
C ASN A 109 12.44 8.94 -3.33
N LEU A 110 11.93 8.59 -2.15
CA LEU A 110 10.75 7.77 -2.00
C LEU A 110 9.46 8.53 -2.39
N ALA A 111 9.35 9.83 -2.08
CA ALA A 111 8.27 10.69 -2.55
C ALA A 111 8.23 10.80 -4.08
N VAL A 112 9.40 11.03 -4.70
CA VAL A 112 9.56 11.11 -6.16
C VAL A 112 9.21 9.77 -6.80
N THR A 113 9.70 8.67 -6.24
CA THR A 113 9.40 7.32 -6.74
C THR A 113 7.91 7.01 -6.65
N ALA A 114 7.26 7.30 -5.52
CA ALA A 114 5.82 7.11 -5.34
C ALA A 114 5.01 7.94 -6.34
N SER A 115 5.41 9.19 -6.59
CA SER A 115 4.77 10.07 -7.58
C SER A 115 4.92 9.55 -9.01
N ALA A 116 6.12 9.12 -9.40
CA ALA A 116 6.38 8.54 -10.72
C ALA A 116 5.58 7.25 -10.94
N VAL A 117 5.54 6.36 -9.94
CA VAL A 117 4.77 5.12 -9.98
C VAL A 117 3.27 5.40 -10.05
N ARG A 118 2.75 6.34 -9.24
CA ARG A 118 1.34 6.77 -9.31
C ARG A 118 0.95 7.25 -10.70
N GLN A 119 1.75 8.11 -11.32
CA GLN A 119 1.47 8.60 -12.68
C GLN A 119 1.45 7.46 -13.71
N ALA A 120 2.38 6.51 -13.60
CA ALA A 120 2.41 5.36 -14.49
C ALA A 120 1.15 4.48 -14.32
N LEU A 121 0.71 4.24 -13.08
CA LEU A 121 -0.49 3.46 -12.77
C LEU A 121 -1.77 4.14 -13.25
N VAL A 122 -1.92 5.45 -13.05
CA VAL A 122 -3.07 6.22 -13.56
C VAL A 122 -3.15 6.17 -15.09
N LYS A 123 -2.01 6.25 -15.79
CA LYS A 123 -1.98 6.12 -17.26
C LYS A 123 -2.44 4.74 -17.73
N LEU A 124 -2.04 3.67 -17.04
CA LEU A 124 -2.49 2.31 -17.35
C LEU A 124 -4.01 2.15 -17.15
N ASN A 125 -4.56 2.71 -16.07
CA ASN A 125 -5.99 2.60 -15.76
C ASN A 125 -6.89 3.39 -16.75
N ARG A 126 -6.36 4.41 -17.43
CA ARG A 126 -7.10 5.22 -18.41
C ARG A 126 -7.01 4.70 -19.86
N GLY A 127 -6.14 3.72 -20.10
CA GLY A 127 -5.94 3.11 -21.42
C GLY A 127 -6.62 1.74 -21.59
N SER A 128 -7.45 1.33 -20.62
CA SER A 128 -8.27 0.11 -20.64
C SER A 128 -9.73 0.49 -20.90
#